data_AF-A0A356CI72-F1
#
_entry.id   AF-A0A356CI72-F1
#
_cell.length_a   1.000
_cell.length_b   1.000
_cell.length_c   1.000
_cell.angle_alpha   90.00
_cell.angle_beta   90.00
_cell.angle_gamma   90.00
#
_symmetry.space_group_name_H-M   'P 1'
#
loop_
_entity.id
_entity.type
_entity.pdbx_description
1 polymer ?
#
loop_
_entity_poly.entity_id
_entity_poly.type
_entity_poly.pdbx_seq_one_letter_code
_entity_poly.pdbx_strand_id
1 'polypeptide(L)'
;MHVQTRLFMPMLWITLTASCALTGSLVFERLDQYVASYFKEFADFSNEQKRQIETFTADYQNLFARQQLPKLNSVLIALKSLDRENPKPSVLVAYRYGHSLLRTTNEFFEMRFVLLAKTLSDEQIQQIEQTFIGAEADRANAREKDTRPFAERVEDRYIKGFKRIGLKLNEKQRQIVRHSTNDMHQLAPA
;
A
#
# COMPACT_ATOMS: atom_id res chain seq x y z
N MET A 1 51.18 23.41 -14.25
CA MET A 1 49.90 22.73 -14.56
C MET A 1 49.72 21.58 -13.59
N HIS A 2 48.79 21.67 -12.63
CA HIS A 2 48.20 20.48 -12.00
C HIS A 2 46.79 20.85 -11.56
N VAL A 3 45.83 20.50 -12.41
CA VAL A 3 44.40 20.73 -12.23
C VAL A 3 43.78 19.43 -11.71
N GLN A 4 43.15 19.57 -10.54
CA GLN A 4 41.95 18.87 -10.05
C GLN A 4 41.96 17.34 -9.91
N THR A 5 41.90 16.88 -8.66
CA THR A 5 41.42 15.52 -8.32
C THR A 5 40.73 15.46 -6.95
N ARG A 6 39.94 16.47 -6.57
CA ARG A 6 39.23 16.46 -5.26
C ARG A 6 37.80 17.02 -5.27
N LEU A 7 37.05 16.88 -6.36
CA LEU A 7 35.65 17.35 -6.42
C LEU A 7 34.63 16.37 -7.03
N PHE A 8 34.94 15.08 -7.16
CA PHE A 8 33.98 14.08 -7.66
C PHE A 8 33.32 13.22 -6.57
N MET A 9 33.89 13.20 -5.36
CA MET A 9 33.37 12.33 -4.29
C MET A 9 32.05 12.81 -3.65
N PRO A 10 31.79 14.11 -3.38
CA PRO A 10 30.53 14.52 -2.75
C PRO A 10 29.32 14.40 -3.69
N MET A 11 29.52 14.44 -5.01
CA MET A 11 28.45 14.29 -6.01
C MET A 11 27.89 12.85 -6.06
N LEU A 12 28.75 11.86 -5.84
CA LEU A 12 28.38 10.44 -5.80
C LEU A 12 27.54 10.09 -4.55
N TRP A 13 27.78 10.78 -3.43
CA TRP A 13 26.98 10.61 -2.21
C TRP A 13 25.57 11.18 -2.35
N ILE A 14 25.42 12.31 -3.06
CA ILE A 14 24.10 12.91 -3.32
C ILE A 14 23.25 11.99 -4.20
N THR A 15 23.82 11.35 -5.23
CA THR A 15 23.09 10.41 -6.10
C THR A 15 22.75 9.10 -5.38
N LEU A 16 23.61 8.62 -4.49
CA LEU A 16 23.35 7.44 -3.66
C LEU A 16 22.22 7.67 -2.64
N THR A 17 22.16 8.84 -1.97
CA THR A 17 21.05 9.17 -1.05
C THR A 17 19.77 9.57 -1.78
N ALA A 18 19.87 10.14 -2.98
CA ALA A 18 18.72 10.46 -3.80
C ALA A 18 18.03 9.20 -4.36
N SER A 19 18.73 8.07 -4.51
CA SER A 19 18.17 6.85 -5.12
C SER A 19 16.97 6.24 -4.36
N CYS A 20 16.96 6.28 -3.02
CA CYS A 20 15.82 5.84 -2.22
C CYS A 20 14.67 6.86 -2.21
N ALA A 21 14.99 8.16 -2.27
CA ALA A 21 13.99 9.22 -2.42
C ALA A 21 13.34 9.20 -3.82
N LEU A 22 14.14 8.94 -4.87
CA LEU A 22 13.71 8.80 -6.26
C LEU A 22 12.78 7.61 -6.46
N THR A 23 13.08 6.49 -5.83
CA THR A 23 12.24 5.28 -5.93
C THR A 23 10.92 5.49 -5.19
N GLY A 24 10.94 6.19 -4.05
CA GLY A 24 9.74 6.59 -3.32
C GLY A 24 8.87 7.59 -4.09
N SER A 25 9.47 8.61 -4.70
CA SER A 25 8.73 9.58 -5.52
C SER A 25 8.15 8.94 -6.78
N LEU A 26 8.89 8.05 -7.46
CA LEU A 26 8.41 7.38 -8.67
C LEU A 26 7.24 6.42 -8.39
N VAL A 27 7.28 5.70 -7.26
CA VAL A 27 6.15 4.85 -6.82
C VAL A 27 4.95 5.70 -6.41
N PHE A 28 5.19 6.84 -5.76
CA PHE A 28 4.12 7.75 -5.35
C PHE A 28 3.47 8.49 -6.53
N GLU A 29 4.26 8.91 -7.52
CA GLU A 29 3.80 9.60 -8.73
C GLU A 29 2.87 8.74 -9.59
N ARG A 30 2.94 7.41 -9.44
CA ARG A 30 2.11 6.45 -10.18
C ARG A 30 0.91 5.94 -9.38
N LEU A 31 0.72 6.43 -8.16
CA LEU A 31 -0.30 5.91 -7.25
C LEU A 31 -1.71 6.16 -7.80
N ASP A 32 -2.00 7.35 -8.32
CA ASP A 32 -3.26 7.69 -8.97
C ASP A 32 -3.55 6.76 -10.15
N GLN A 33 -2.58 6.55 -11.05
CA GLN A 33 -2.71 5.68 -12.21
C GLN A 33 -2.94 4.24 -11.82
N TYR A 34 -2.23 3.74 -10.80
CA TYR A 34 -2.44 2.40 -10.26
C TYR A 34 -3.86 2.24 -9.71
N VAL A 35 -4.30 3.17 -8.86
CA VAL A 35 -5.63 3.12 -8.23
C VAL A 35 -6.74 3.28 -9.28
N ALA A 36 -6.56 4.20 -10.24
CA ALA A 36 -7.50 4.41 -11.33
C ALA A 36 -7.63 3.16 -12.21
N SER A 37 -6.51 2.55 -12.57
CA SER A 37 -6.50 1.32 -13.37
C SER A 37 -7.21 0.20 -12.61
N TYR A 38 -6.91 0.04 -11.32
CA TYR A 38 -7.57 -0.93 -10.45
C TYR A 38 -9.09 -0.74 -10.43
N PHE A 39 -9.59 0.49 -10.29
CA PHE A 39 -11.03 0.73 -10.32
C PHE A 39 -11.66 0.50 -11.69
N LYS A 40 -10.94 0.76 -12.78
CA LYS A 40 -11.44 0.54 -14.15
C LYS A 40 -11.56 -0.94 -14.52
N GLU A 41 -10.97 -1.86 -13.76
CA GLU A 41 -11.08 -3.31 -13.98
C GLU A 41 -12.45 -3.89 -13.57
N PHE A 42 -13.26 -3.16 -12.82
CA PHE A 42 -14.52 -3.67 -12.26
C PHE A 42 -15.69 -3.73 -13.24
N ALA A 43 -15.66 -2.92 -14.30
CA ALA A 43 -16.70 -2.88 -15.33
C ALA A 43 -16.19 -2.19 -16.59
N ASP A 44 -16.93 -2.37 -17.69
CA ASP A 44 -16.70 -1.67 -18.94
C ASP A 44 -17.23 -0.22 -18.84
N PHE A 45 -16.48 0.61 -18.12
CA PHE A 45 -16.82 2.02 -17.95
C PHE A 45 -16.77 2.79 -19.27
N SER A 46 -17.73 3.70 -19.45
CA SER A 46 -17.72 4.71 -20.50
C SER A 46 -16.53 5.66 -20.36
N ASN A 47 -16.21 6.39 -21.43
CA ASN A 47 -15.11 7.36 -21.39
C ASN A 47 -15.33 8.45 -20.32
N GLU A 48 -16.58 8.86 -20.09
CA GLU A 48 -16.90 9.86 -19.08
C GLU A 48 -16.72 9.31 -17.66
N GLN A 49 -17.20 8.08 -17.39
CA GLN A 49 -16.97 7.41 -16.11
C GLN A 49 -15.48 7.16 -15.84
N LYS A 50 -14.71 6.77 -16.86
CA LYS A 50 -13.24 6.62 -16.75
C LYS A 50 -12.56 7.94 -16.37
N ARG A 51 -12.99 9.05 -16.95
CA ARG A 51 -12.50 10.40 -16.61
C ARG A 51 -12.88 10.80 -15.19
N GLN A 52 -14.09 10.47 -14.73
CA GLN A 52 -14.49 10.67 -13.33
C GLN A 52 -13.57 9.90 -12.38
N ILE A 53 -13.30 8.62 -12.68
CA ILE A 53 -12.37 7.77 -11.92
C ILE A 53 -10.99 8.40 -11.85
N GLU A 54 -10.40 8.76 -12.99
CA GLU A 54 -9.09 9.41 -13.06
C GLU A 54 -9.05 10.69 -12.23
N THR A 55 -10.07 11.53 -12.34
CA THR A 55 -10.18 12.80 -11.61
C THR A 55 -10.14 12.57 -10.10
N PHE A 56 -11.02 11.72 -9.56
CA PHE A 56 -11.06 11.55 -8.11
C PHE A 56 -9.84 10.78 -7.58
N THR A 57 -9.18 9.94 -8.37
CA THR A 57 -7.92 9.29 -7.96
C THR A 57 -6.73 10.24 -7.95
N ALA A 58 -6.66 11.20 -8.88
CA ALA A 58 -5.66 12.26 -8.86
C ALA A 58 -5.88 13.20 -7.66
N ASP A 59 -7.13 13.56 -7.38
CA ASP A 59 -7.50 14.31 -6.18
C ASP A 59 -7.09 13.59 -4.89
N TYR A 60 -7.26 12.25 -4.85
CA TYR A 60 -6.83 11.45 -3.72
C TYR A 60 -5.32 11.49 -3.53
N GLN A 61 -4.53 11.34 -4.60
CA GLN A 61 -3.08 11.46 -4.53
C GLN A 61 -2.65 12.84 -4.02
N ASN A 62 -3.28 13.91 -4.49
CA ASN A 62 -3.02 15.27 -4.02
C ASN A 62 -3.34 15.44 -2.52
N LEU A 63 -4.49 14.93 -2.07
CA LEU A 63 -4.87 14.95 -0.66
C LEU A 63 -3.89 14.14 0.20
N PHE A 64 -3.52 12.93 -0.26
CA PHE A 64 -2.55 12.07 0.40
C PHE A 64 -1.19 12.76 0.50
N ALA A 65 -0.71 13.39 -0.58
CA ALA A 65 0.55 14.11 -0.62
C ALA A 65 0.60 15.24 0.42
N ARG A 66 -0.48 16.03 0.49
CA ARG A 66 -0.55 17.20 1.37
C ARG A 66 -0.77 16.83 2.84
N GLN A 67 -1.59 15.81 3.12
CA GLN A 67 -2.07 15.56 4.48
C GLN A 67 -1.52 14.28 5.11
N GLN A 68 -1.27 13.23 4.32
CA GLN A 68 -0.92 11.91 4.84
C GLN A 68 0.59 11.65 4.76
N LEU A 69 1.29 12.11 3.71
CA LEU A 69 2.75 11.94 3.62
C LEU A 69 3.51 12.54 4.82
N PRO A 70 3.22 13.76 5.31
CA PRO A 70 3.92 14.30 6.49
C PRO A 70 3.68 13.45 7.76
N LYS A 71 2.45 12.92 7.91
CA LYS A 71 2.09 12.04 9.03
C LYS A 71 2.78 10.69 8.93
N LEU A 72 2.82 10.10 7.73
CA LEU A 72 3.57 8.87 7.45
C LEU A 72 5.05 9.04 7.78
N ASN A 73 5.66 10.16 7.37
CA ASN A 73 7.05 10.45 7.70
C ASN A 73 7.28 10.49 9.22
N SER A 74 6.37 11.13 9.97
CA SER A 74 6.44 11.18 11.44
C SER A 74 6.35 9.78 12.07
N VAL A 75 5.49 8.90 11.54
CA VAL A 75 5.38 7.50 11.97
C VAL A 75 6.65 6.72 11.66
N LEU A 76 7.23 6.90 10.47
CA LEU A 76 8.48 6.24 10.08
C LEU A 76 9.66 6.68 10.98
N ILE A 77 9.73 7.96 11.34
CA ILE A 77 10.72 8.46 12.30
C ILE A 77 10.54 7.78 13.67
N ALA A 78 9.30 7.73 14.19
CA ALA A 78 9.00 7.10 15.47
C ALA A 78 9.30 5.59 15.49
N LEU A 79 9.09 4.89 14.37
CA LEU A 79 9.45 3.48 14.21
C LEU A 79 10.96 3.27 14.06
N LYS A 80 11.68 4.22 13.44
CA LYS A 80 13.15 4.17 13.34
C LYS A 80 13.82 4.39 14.69
N SER A 81 13.23 5.21 15.55
CA SER A 81 13.66 5.45 16.93
C SER A 81 12.97 4.51 17.93
N LEU A 82 12.49 3.35 17.49
CA LEU A 82 11.81 2.39 18.35
C LEU A 82 12.74 1.90 19.46
N ASP A 83 12.33 2.16 20.70
CA ASP A 83 12.94 1.58 21.89
C ASP A 83 12.61 0.08 21.94
N ARG A 84 13.63 -0.77 21.94
CA ARG A 84 13.46 -2.23 21.97
C ARG A 84 13.02 -2.74 23.34
N GLU A 85 13.33 -2.00 24.41
CA GLU A 85 12.92 -2.34 25.77
C GLU A 85 11.48 -1.92 26.03
N ASN A 86 11.01 -0.86 25.36
CA ASN A 86 9.63 -0.40 25.41
C ASN A 86 9.07 0.00 24.03
N PRO A 87 8.75 -0.97 23.15
CA PRO A 87 8.32 -0.68 21.78
C PRO A 87 6.86 -0.20 21.67
N LYS A 88 6.06 -0.39 22.73
CA LYS A 88 4.61 -0.16 22.73
C LYS A 88 4.20 1.24 22.24
N PRO A 89 4.85 2.35 22.66
CA PRO A 89 4.47 3.69 22.21
C PRO A 89 4.61 3.88 20.70
N SER A 90 5.73 3.48 20.10
CA SER A 90 5.97 3.60 18.65
C SER A 90 5.02 2.73 17.84
N VAL A 91 4.74 1.50 18.31
CA VAL A 91 3.75 0.61 17.69
C VAL A 91 2.35 1.23 17.73
N LEU A 92 1.95 1.82 18.87
CA LEU A 92 0.64 2.45 19.02
C LEU A 92 0.48 3.67 18.12
N VAL A 93 1.54 4.47 17.91
CA VAL A 93 1.54 5.57 16.94
C VAL A 93 1.30 5.07 15.52
N ALA A 94 2.02 4.03 15.09
CA ALA A 94 1.84 3.43 13.77
C ALA A 94 0.43 2.85 13.59
N TYR A 95 -0.08 2.15 14.60
CA TYR A 95 -1.42 1.57 14.61
C TYR A 95 -2.50 2.66 14.47
N ARG A 96 -2.44 3.71 15.31
CA ARG A 96 -3.40 4.84 15.27
C ARG A 96 -3.35 5.57 13.93
N TYR A 97 -2.15 5.78 13.37
CA TYR A 97 -2.00 6.36 12.05
C TYR A 97 -2.67 5.49 10.98
N GLY A 98 -2.43 4.17 10.99
CA GLY A 98 -3.06 3.24 10.04
C GLY A 98 -4.59 3.31 10.09
N HIS A 99 -5.18 3.30 11.28
CA HIS A 99 -6.63 3.48 11.45
C HIS A 99 -7.12 4.83 10.94
N SER A 100 -6.43 5.92 11.26
CA SER A 100 -6.80 7.25 10.78
C SER A 100 -6.68 7.35 9.25
N LEU A 101 -5.68 6.71 8.66
CA LEU A 101 -5.48 6.68 7.22
C LEU A 101 -6.64 5.95 6.55
N LEU A 102 -6.98 4.74 7.01
CA LEU A 102 -8.12 3.97 6.49
C LEU A 102 -9.42 4.78 6.56
N ARG A 103 -9.70 5.42 7.70
CA ARG A 103 -10.88 6.28 7.84
C ARG A 103 -10.89 7.42 6.83
N THR A 104 -9.77 8.14 6.70
CA THR A 104 -9.66 9.27 5.76
C THR A 104 -9.81 8.83 4.31
N THR A 105 -9.21 7.68 3.94
CA THR A 105 -9.34 7.08 2.61
C THR A 105 -10.80 6.74 2.31
N ASN A 106 -11.49 6.08 3.24
CA ASN A 106 -12.90 5.72 3.07
C ASN A 106 -13.78 6.97 2.93
N GLU A 107 -13.65 7.93 3.83
CA GLU A 107 -14.39 9.21 3.77
C GLU A 107 -14.14 9.96 2.46
N PHE A 108 -12.90 9.90 1.94
CA PHE A 108 -12.60 10.47 0.65
C PHE A 108 -13.38 9.77 -0.47
N PHE A 109 -13.26 8.45 -0.60
CA PHE A 109 -13.80 7.74 -1.76
C PHE A 109 -15.32 7.52 -1.72
N GLU A 110 -15.93 7.42 -0.54
CA GLU A 110 -17.34 7.06 -0.36
C GLU A 110 -18.28 7.87 -1.26
N MET A 111 -18.24 9.21 -1.14
CA MET A 111 -19.15 10.04 -1.94
C MET A 111 -18.82 10.01 -3.43
N ARG A 112 -17.55 9.87 -3.82
CA ARG A 112 -17.18 9.78 -5.26
C ARG A 112 -17.71 8.48 -5.87
N PHE A 113 -17.67 7.38 -5.13
CA PHE A 113 -18.29 6.14 -5.57
C PHE A 113 -19.81 6.22 -5.62
N VAL A 114 -20.46 6.90 -4.65
CA VAL A 114 -21.91 7.14 -4.72
C VAL A 114 -22.27 7.97 -5.96
N LEU A 115 -21.48 8.97 -6.33
CA LEU A 115 -21.70 9.74 -7.57
C LEU A 115 -21.50 8.88 -8.82
N LEU A 116 -20.41 8.11 -8.88
CA LEU A 116 -20.14 7.20 -9.99
C LEU A 116 -21.26 6.16 -10.15
N ALA A 117 -21.73 5.58 -9.03
CA ALA A 117 -22.77 4.56 -8.99
C ALA A 117 -24.08 5.04 -9.62
N LYS A 118 -24.43 6.32 -9.47
CA LYS A 118 -25.62 6.93 -10.08
C LYS A 118 -25.58 6.99 -11.60
N THR A 119 -24.40 6.77 -12.20
CA THR A 119 -24.20 6.82 -13.66
C THR A 119 -24.09 5.44 -14.29
N LEU A 120 -24.10 4.37 -13.49
CA LEU A 120 -23.89 3.02 -13.98
C LEU A 120 -25.13 2.51 -14.72
N SER A 121 -24.89 1.71 -15.78
CA SER A 121 -25.95 0.91 -16.39
C SER A 121 -26.16 -0.39 -15.62
N ASP A 122 -27.29 -1.05 -15.87
CA ASP A 122 -27.59 -2.35 -15.28
C ASP A 122 -26.53 -3.41 -15.66
N GLU A 123 -26.01 -3.37 -16.89
CA GLU A 123 -24.91 -4.26 -17.30
C GLU A 123 -23.64 -4.01 -16.50
N GLN A 124 -23.29 -2.74 -16.25
CA GLN A 124 -22.12 -2.39 -15.44
C GLN A 124 -22.29 -2.81 -13.98
N ILE A 125 -23.50 -2.69 -13.42
CA ILE A 125 -23.81 -3.17 -12.07
C ILE A 125 -23.60 -4.68 -11.98
N GLN A 126 -24.08 -5.44 -12.98
CA GLN A 126 -23.87 -6.89 -13.04
C GLN A 126 -22.38 -7.25 -13.17
N GLN A 127 -21.61 -6.55 -14.01
CA GLN A 127 -20.17 -6.77 -14.14
C GLN A 127 -19.42 -6.58 -12.82
N ILE A 128 -19.77 -5.52 -12.07
CA ILE A 128 -19.20 -5.24 -10.74
C ILE A 128 -19.53 -6.39 -9.78
N GLU A 129 -20.79 -6.82 -9.73
CA GLU A 129 -21.23 -7.93 -8.89
C GLU A 129 -20.48 -9.23 -9.21
N GLN A 130 -20.37 -9.58 -10.50
CA GLN A 130 -19.65 -10.78 -10.93
C GLN A 130 -18.16 -10.71 -10.59
N THR A 131 -17.55 -9.52 -10.71
CA THR A 131 -16.15 -9.31 -10.29
C THR A 131 -15.96 -9.61 -8.80
N PHE A 132 -16.88 -9.15 -7.95
CA PHE A 132 -16.83 -9.42 -6.51
C PHE A 132 -17.08 -10.90 -6.17
N ILE A 133 -18.08 -11.51 -6.78
CA ILE A 133 -18.40 -12.94 -6.60
C ILE A 133 -17.20 -13.81 -7.02
N GLY A 134 -16.64 -13.55 -8.21
CA GLY A 134 -15.47 -14.27 -8.71
C GLY A 134 -14.27 -14.13 -7.79
N ALA A 135 -13.98 -12.90 -7.33
CA ALA A 135 -12.89 -12.65 -6.40
C ALA A 135 -13.05 -13.39 -5.05
N GLU A 136 -14.27 -13.50 -4.53
CA GLU A 136 -14.52 -14.23 -3.29
C GLU A 136 -14.44 -15.75 -3.50
N ALA A 137 -14.96 -16.26 -4.62
CA ALA A 137 -14.81 -17.67 -4.99
C ALA A 137 -13.34 -18.07 -5.14
N ASP A 138 -12.53 -17.25 -5.81
CA ASP A 138 -11.10 -17.46 -5.96
C ASP A 138 -10.38 -17.49 -4.61
N ARG A 139 -10.75 -16.57 -3.69
CA ARG A 139 -10.19 -16.55 -2.33
C ARG A 139 -10.60 -17.77 -1.52
N ALA A 140 -11.86 -18.21 -1.62
CA ALA A 140 -12.36 -19.40 -0.93
C ALA A 140 -11.63 -20.65 -1.42
N ASN A 141 -11.55 -20.84 -2.74
CA ASN A 141 -10.81 -21.93 -3.37
C ASN A 141 -9.33 -21.93 -3.00
N ALA A 142 -8.69 -20.75 -2.98
CA ALA A 142 -7.30 -20.63 -2.58
C ALA A 142 -7.11 -20.97 -1.09
N ARG A 143 -8.05 -20.61 -0.20
CA ARG A 143 -8.00 -20.97 1.22
C ARG A 143 -8.18 -22.47 1.45
N GLU A 144 -9.09 -23.11 0.72
CA GLU A 144 -9.34 -24.55 0.83
C GLU A 144 -8.12 -25.38 0.38
N LYS A 145 -7.46 -24.95 -0.69
CA LYS A 145 -6.28 -25.63 -1.25
C LYS A 145 -4.98 -25.33 -0.50
N ASP A 146 -4.94 -24.29 0.33
CA ASP A 146 -3.73 -23.86 1.04
C ASP A 146 -3.57 -24.59 2.38
N THR A 147 -2.93 -25.75 2.33
CA THR A 147 -2.62 -26.60 3.49
C THR A 147 -1.39 -26.14 4.29
N ARG A 148 -0.73 -25.05 3.88
CA ARG A 148 0.49 -24.56 4.55
C ARG A 148 0.18 -24.08 5.98
N PRO A 149 1.12 -24.16 6.92
CA PRO A 149 0.99 -23.59 8.27
C PRO A 149 0.58 -22.12 8.28
N PHE A 150 -0.14 -21.67 9.32
CA PHE A 150 -0.62 -20.29 9.43
C PHE A 150 0.50 -19.24 9.23
N ALA A 151 1.66 -19.46 9.83
CA ALA A 151 2.78 -18.53 9.70
C ALA A 151 3.34 -18.44 8.28
N GLU A 152 3.38 -19.54 7.53
CA GLU A 152 3.77 -19.52 6.12
C GLU A 152 2.73 -18.77 5.26
N ARG A 153 1.44 -18.92 5.55
CA ARG A 153 0.38 -18.18 4.85
C ARG A 153 0.47 -16.68 5.11
N VAL A 154 0.77 -16.27 6.34
CA VAL A 154 0.96 -14.85 6.68
C VAL A 154 2.22 -14.31 6.02
N GLU A 155 3.34 -15.02 6.08
CA GLU A 155 4.57 -14.62 5.42
C GLU A 155 4.36 -14.43 3.90
N ASP A 156 3.70 -15.38 3.23
CA ASP A 156 3.36 -15.30 1.81
C ASP A 156 2.50 -14.06 1.50
N ARG A 157 1.54 -13.72 2.36
CA ARG A 157 0.74 -12.49 2.23
C ARG A 157 1.59 -11.24 2.35
N TYR A 158 2.52 -11.19 3.31
CA TYR A 158 3.46 -10.08 3.45
C TYR A 158 4.34 -9.94 2.21
N ILE A 159 4.93 -11.03 1.73
CA ILE A 159 5.77 -11.04 0.51
C ILE A 159 4.97 -10.52 -0.69
N LYS A 160 3.75 -11.04 -0.91
CA LYS A 160 2.87 -10.59 -2.00
C LYS A 160 2.49 -9.11 -1.85
N GLY A 161 2.19 -8.66 -0.63
CA GLY A 161 1.85 -7.26 -0.34
C GLY A 161 2.99 -6.29 -0.69
N PHE A 162 4.20 -6.57 -0.19
CA PHE A 162 5.37 -5.75 -0.51
C PHE A 162 5.71 -5.77 -2.00
N LYS A 163 5.58 -6.94 -2.66
CA LYS A 163 5.82 -7.06 -4.11
C LYS A 163 4.90 -6.15 -4.93
N ARG A 164 3.63 -6.00 -4.51
CA ARG A 164 2.65 -5.11 -5.20
C ARG A 164 3.07 -3.65 -5.23
N ILE A 165 3.83 -3.21 -4.23
CA ILE A 165 4.38 -1.84 -4.16
C ILE A 165 5.84 -1.76 -4.62
N GLY A 166 6.31 -2.77 -5.35
CA GLY A 166 7.67 -2.79 -5.92
C GLY A 166 8.79 -3.11 -4.92
N LEU A 167 8.44 -3.60 -3.71
CA LEU A 167 9.42 -3.93 -2.66
C LEU A 167 9.62 -5.45 -2.53
N LYS A 168 10.87 -5.88 -2.35
CA LYS A 168 11.22 -7.29 -2.12
C LYS A 168 11.81 -7.47 -0.73
N LEU A 169 11.17 -8.30 0.09
CA LEU A 169 11.70 -8.67 1.41
C LEU A 169 12.94 -9.55 1.26
N ASN A 170 13.99 -9.21 2.00
CA ASN A 170 15.17 -10.05 2.16
C ASN A 170 14.93 -11.18 3.19
N GLU A 171 15.86 -12.14 3.27
CA GLU A 171 15.68 -13.33 4.11
C GLU A 171 15.55 -12.98 5.60
N LYS A 172 16.30 -11.99 6.10
CA LYS A 172 16.19 -11.54 7.50
C LYS A 172 14.80 -10.96 7.79
N GLN A 173 14.26 -10.16 6.88
CA GLN A 173 12.91 -9.58 7.02
C GLN A 173 11.82 -10.66 6.98
N ARG A 174 11.99 -11.68 6.14
CA ARG A 174 11.09 -12.84 6.06
C ARG A 174 11.10 -13.65 7.36
N GLN A 175 12.28 -13.90 7.91
CA GLN A 175 12.43 -14.58 9.21
C GLN A 175 11.74 -13.81 10.34
N ILE A 176 11.86 -12.48 10.37
CA ILE A 176 11.15 -11.63 11.34
C ILE A 176 9.63 -11.82 11.20
N VAL A 177 9.08 -11.76 9.98
CA VAL A 177 7.63 -11.96 9.76
C VAL A 177 7.17 -13.34 10.23
N ARG A 178 7.92 -14.40 9.91
CA ARG A 178 7.61 -15.77 10.37
C ARG A 178 7.58 -15.87 11.90
N HIS A 179 8.62 -15.36 12.55
CA HIS A 179 8.76 -15.45 14.00
C HIS A 179 7.64 -14.68 14.71
N SER A 180 7.41 -13.41 14.35
CA SER A 180 6.34 -12.59 14.93
C SER A 180 4.94 -13.19 14.69
N THR A 181 4.73 -13.91 13.59
CA THR A 181 3.43 -14.56 13.33
C THR A 181 3.20 -15.78 14.23
N ASN A 182 4.24 -16.57 14.46
CA ASN A 182 4.16 -17.70 15.38
C ASN A 182 3.82 -17.24 16.80
N ASP A 183 4.42 -16.15 17.26
CA ASP A 183 4.15 -15.55 18.57
C ASP A 183 2.69 -15.05 18.68
N MET A 184 2.15 -14.44 17.61
CA MET A 184 0.75 -14.02 17.56
C MET A 184 -0.24 -15.20 17.58
N HIS A 185 0.07 -16.33 16.93
CA HIS A 185 -0.78 -17.51 16.94
C HIS A 185 -0.88 -18.16 18.33
N GLN A 186 0.17 -18.04 19.16
CA GLN A 186 0.17 -18.54 20.53
C GLN A 186 -0.61 -17.64 21.51
N LEU A 187 -0.93 -16.40 21.10
CA LEU A 187 -1.65 -15.40 21.91
C LEU A 187 -3.13 -15.26 21.55
N ALA A 188 -3.60 -15.91 20.48
CA ALA A 188 -5.01 -15.93 20.11
C ALA A 188 -5.76 -16.96 20.99
N PRO A 189 -6.76 -16.57 21.81
CA PRO A 189 -7.57 -17.54 22.52
C PRO A 189 -8.33 -18.41 21.51
N ALA A 190 -8.45 -19.71 21.84
CA ALA A 190 -9.25 -20.69 21.11
C ALA A 190 -10.73 -20.30 21.05
#